data_AF-A0A3D3HY67-F1
#
_entry.id   AF-A0A3D3HY67-F1
#
_cell.length_a   1.000
_cell.length_b   1.000
_cell.length_c   1.000
_cell.angle_alpha   90.00
_cell.angle_beta   90.00
_cell.angle_gamma   90.00
#
_symmetry.space_group_name_H-M   'P 1'
#
loop_
_entity.id
_entity.type
_entity.pdbx_description
1 polymer ?
#
loop_
_entity_poly.entity_id
_entity_poly.type
_entity_poly.pdbx_seq_one_letter_code
_entity_poly.pdbx_strand_id
1 'polypeptide(L)' 'VKVVKNKIAPPFRTTEFDIIFGKGISRAGDLLDLSVEHGFVNRAGTYFNYKDERLAQGRENARAALLSKPEVMEELERDL' A
#
# COMPACT_ATOMS: atom_id res chain seq x y z
N VAL A 1 6.15 -11.50 -7.28
CA VAL A 1 7.05 -12.57 -6.77
C VAL A 1 6.24 -13.77 -6.27
N LYS A 2 6.68 -15.01 -6.59
CA LYS A 2 6.06 -16.26 -6.13
C LYS A 2 7.00 -17.00 -5.18
N VAL A 3 6.52 -17.34 -3.99
CA VAL A 3 7.31 -18.09 -3.00
C VAL A 3 7.17 -19.59 -3.27
N VAL A 4 8.11 -20.17 -4.02
CA VAL A 4 8.06 -21.59 -4.43
C VAL A 4 8.41 -22.58 -3.32
N LYS A 5 9.14 -22.15 -2.29
CA LYS A 5 9.52 -22.98 -1.15
C LYS A 5 9.61 -22.11 0.10
N ASN A 6 8.83 -22.45 1.12
CA ASN A 6 8.88 -21.83 2.43
C ASN A 6 8.80 -22.93 3.49
N LYS A 7 9.68 -22.89 4.49
CA LYS A 7 9.72 -23.83 5.62
C LYS A 7 9.18 -23.23 6.93
N ILE A 8 8.92 -21.92 6.95
CA ILE A 8 8.50 -21.17 8.13
C ILE A 8 6.99 -20.90 8.08
N ALA A 9 6.44 -20.66 6.90
CA ALA A 9 5.03 -20.39 6.68
C ALA A 9 4.51 -21.12 5.43
N PRO A 10 3.19 -21.10 5.15
CA PRO A 10 2.61 -21.78 3.99
C PRO A 10 3.32 -21.38 2.67
N PRO A 11 3.81 -22.36 1.89
CA PRO A 11 4.43 -22.09 0.60
C PRO A 11 3.39 -21.69 -0.47
N PHE A 12 3.89 -21.28 -1.64
CA PHE A 12 3.12 -20.97 -2.86
C PHE A 12 2.28 -19.69 -2.84
N ARG A 13 2.51 -18.79 -1.87
CA ARG A 13 1.95 -17.44 -1.92
C ARG A 13 2.57 -16.61 -3.06
N THR A 14 1.74 -15.82 -3.72
CA THR A 14 2.11 -14.84 -4.73
C THR A 14 1.87 -13.44 -4.21
N THR A 15 2.75 -12.51 -4.56
CA THR A 15 2.62 -11.07 -4.30
C THR A 15 2.99 -10.31 -5.56
N GLU A 16 2.40 -9.15 -5.76
CA GLU A 16 2.68 -8.23 -6.87
C GLU A 16 3.12 -6.90 -6.25
N PHE A 17 4.09 -6.24 -6.89
CA PHE A 17 4.57 -4.94 -6.44
C PHE A 17 5.11 -4.14 -7.62
N ASP A 18 5.00 -2.83 -7.51
CA ASP A 18 5.49 -1.90 -8.52
C ASP A 18 6.98 -1.60 -8.32
N ILE A 19 7.76 -1.71 -9.40
CA ILE A 19 9.17 -1.28 -9.43
C ILE A 19 9.24 0.03 -10.20
N ILE A 20 9.68 1.09 -9.51
CA ILE A 20 9.89 2.40 -10.12
C ILE A 20 11.36 2.58 -10.46
N PHE A 21 11.64 2.89 -11.72
CA PHE A 21 12.99 3.17 -12.19
C PHE A 21 13.64 4.30 -11.37
N GLY A 22 14.83 4.02 -10.83
CA GLY A 22 15.60 4.96 -10.02
C GLY A 22 15.18 5.08 -8.55
N LYS A 23 14.04 4.51 -8.14
CA LYS A 23 13.60 4.47 -6.72
C LYS A 23 13.47 3.05 -6.15
N GLY A 24 13.40 2.03 -7.00
CA GLY A 24 13.26 0.64 -6.59
C GLY A 24 11.81 0.26 -6.29
N ILE A 25 11.61 -0.64 -5.33
CA ILE A 25 10.30 -1.18 -4.96
C ILE A 25 9.46 -0.09 -4.29
N SER A 26 8.22 0.08 -4.76
CA SER A 26 7.32 1.12 -4.28
C SER A 26 6.55 0.71 -3.03
N ARG A 27 7.21 0.78 -1.86
CA ARG A 27 6.59 0.46 -0.56
C ARG A 27 5.27 1.23 -0.31
N ALA A 28 5.24 2.52 -0.62
CA ALA A 28 4.05 3.36 -0.43
C ALA A 28 2.89 3.01 -1.39
N GLY A 29 3.19 2.44 -2.56
CA GLY A 29 2.17 1.98 -3.49
C GLY A 29 1.54 0.68 -3.01
N ASP A 30 2.39 -0.30 -2.65
CA ASP A 30 1.93 -1.59 -2.15
C ASP A 30 1.14 -1.44 -0.85
N LEU A 31 1.60 -0.56 0.07
CA LEU A 31 0.88 -0.27 1.30
C LEU A 31 -0.51 0.32 1.03
N LEU A 32 -0.61 1.25 0.07
CA LEU A 32 -1.90 1.84 -0.30
C LEU A 32 -2.86 0.78 -0.85
N ASP A 33 -2.37 -0.10 -1.72
CA ASP A 33 -3.19 -1.17 -2.32
C ASP A 33 -3.67 -2.15 -1.25
N LEU A 34 -2.77 -2.60 -0.36
CA LEU A 34 -3.13 -3.44 0.78
C LEU A 34 -4.12 -2.74 1.71
N SER A 35 -3.91 -1.48 2.02
CA SER A 35 -4.80 -0.72 2.90
C SER A 35 -6.21 -0.57 2.32
N VAL A 36 -6.32 -0.48 0.99
CA VAL A 36 -7.62 -0.46 0.30
C VAL A 36 -8.26 -1.85 0.28
N GLU A 37 -7.47 -2.89 0.05
CA GLU A 37 -7.94 -4.29 0.07
C GLU A 37 -8.48 -4.69 1.45
N HIS A 38 -7.77 -4.30 2.51
CA HIS A 38 -8.16 -4.56 3.90
C HIS A 38 -9.21 -3.59 4.46
N GLY A 39 -9.58 -2.54 3.71
CA GLY A 39 -10.65 -1.59 4.08
C GLY A 39 -10.23 -0.48 5.05
N PHE A 40 -8.93 -0.30 5.33
CA PHE A 40 -8.42 0.83 6.11
C PHE A 40 -8.48 2.16 5.33
N VAL A 41 -8.34 2.09 4.00
CA VAL A 41 -8.46 3.22 3.10
C VAL A 41 -9.69 3.02 2.22
N ASN A 42 -10.62 3.98 2.28
CA ASN A 42 -11.84 3.96 1.47
C ASN A 42 -11.64 4.67 0.14
N ARG A 43 -12.01 3.99 -0.95
CA ARG A 43 -11.98 4.55 -2.30
C ARG A 43 -13.36 5.08 -2.70
N ALA A 44 -13.56 6.40 -2.64
CA ALA A 44 -14.74 7.07 -3.16
C ALA A 44 -14.49 7.49 -4.63
N GLY A 45 -14.62 6.53 -5.54
CA GLY A 45 -14.37 6.74 -6.97
C GLY A 45 -12.89 6.93 -7.30
N THR A 46 -12.49 8.17 -7.62
CA THR A 46 -11.09 8.55 -7.83
C THR A 46 -10.41 9.10 -6.57
N TYR A 47 -11.15 9.27 -5.47
CA TYR A 47 -10.62 9.77 -4.21
C TYR A 47 -10.27 8.64 -3.25
N PHE A 48 -9.14 8.80 -2.56
CA PHE A 48 -8.72 7.95 -1.46
C PHE A 48 -8.93 8.71 -0.16
N ASN A 49 -9.67 8.09 0.76
CA ASN A 49 -9.95 8.61 2.08
C ASN A 49 -9.35 7.66 3.12
N TYR A 50 -8.59 8.18 4.06
CA TYR A 50 -8.11 7.42 5.20
C TYR A 50 -8.88 7.87 6.43
N LYS A 51 -9.60 6.92 7.05
CA LYS A 51 -10.57 7.22 8.12
C LYS A 51 -11.55 8.31 7.64
N ASP A 52 -11.53 9.48 8.27
CA ASP A 52 -12.36 10.65 7.95
C ASP A 52 -11.61 11.75 7.16
N GLU A 53 -10.31 11.57 6.88
CA GLU A 53 -9.50 12.55 6.14
C GLU A 53 -9.37 12.14 4.67
N ARG A 54 -9.55 13.13 3.79
CA ARG A 54 -9.33 12.96 2.36
C ARG A 54 -7.83 13.01 2.06
N LEU A 55 -7.24 11.87 1.71
CA LEU A 55 -5.81 11.78 1.39
C LEU A 55 -5.50 12.51 0.08
N ALA A 56 -6.08 12.04 -1.03
CA ALA A 56 -5.79 12.57 -2.35
C ALA A 56 -6.76 12.06 -3.43
N GLN A 57 -6.71 12.70 -4.60
CA GLN A 57 -7.32 12.21 -5.82
C GLN A 57 -6.29 11.43 -6.67
N GLY A 58 -6.59 10.17 -6.97
CA GLY A 58 -5.76 9.31 -7.80
C GLY A 58 -4.63 8.61 -7.04
N ARG A 59 -4.19 7.47 -7.57
CA ARG A 59 -3.21 6.57 -6.94
C ARG A 59 -1.85 7.24 -6.72
N GLU A 60 -1.34 7.95 -7.73
CA GLU A 60 -0.05 8.63 -7.65
C GLU A 60 -0.01 9.72 -6.57
N ASN A 61 -1.08 10.52 -6.46
CA ASN A 61 -1.14 11.56 -5.43
C ASN A 61 -1.33 10.95 -4.04
N ALA A 62 -2.10 9.88 -3.90
CA ALA A 62 -2.26 9.17 -2.63
C ALA A 62 -0.91 8.57 -2.17
N ARG A 63 -0.15 7.98 -3.10
CA ARG A 63 1.21 7.52 -2.85
C ARG A 63 2.14 8.65 -2.42
N ALA A 64 2.09 9.80 -3.09
CA ALA A 64 2.88 10.97 -2.72
C ALA A 64 2.49 11.51 -1.34
N ALA A 65 1.20 11.50 -1.00
CA ALA A 65 0.68 11.90 0.31
C ALA A 65 1.13 10.96 1.44
N LEU A 66 1.19 9.65 1.18
CA LEU A 66 1.75 8.68 2.13
C LEU A 66 3.26 8.85 2.32
N LEU A 67 4.00 9.15 1.24
CA LEU A 67 5.42 9.43 1.32
C LEU A 67 5.74 10.73 2.08
N SER A 68 4.86 11.74 2.03
CA SER A 68 5.05 12.99 2.76
C SER A 68 4.57 12.91 4.21
N LYS A 69 3.69 11.96 4.54
CA LYS A 69 3.17 11.71 5.89
C LYS A 69 3.63 10.33 6.42
N PRO A 70 4.90 10.20 6.88
CA PRO A 70 5.42 8.93 7.38
C PRO A 70 4.63 8.39 8.59
N GLU A 71 4.03 9.28 9.39
CA GLU A 71 3.21 8.93 10.56
C GLU A 71 2.00 8.06 10.17
N VAL A 72 1.30 8.45 9.11
CA VAL A 72 0.14 7.71 8.57
C VAL A 72 0.60 6.39 7.96
N MET A 73 1.78 6.38 7.35
CA MET A 73 2.37 5.18 6.76
C MET A 73 2.70 4.13 7.81
N GLU A 74 3.29 4.53 8.94
CA GLU A 74 3.58 3.65 10.08
C GLU A 74 2.30 3.15 10.75
N GLU A 75 1.28 4.00 10.89
CA GLU A 75 -0.01 3.61 11.43
C GLU A 75 -0.67 2.52 10.57
N LEU A 76 -0.74 2.74 9.25
CA LEU A 76 -1.28 1.77 8.30
C LEU A 76 -0.51 0.44 8.30
N GLU A 77 0.82 0.50 8.36
CA GLU A 77 1.65 -0.70 8.37
C GLU A 77 1.54 -1.49 9.68
N ARG A 78 1.21 -0.82 10.79
CA ARG A 78 1.00 -1.47 12.08
C ARG A 78 -0.36 -2.16 12.18
N ASP A 79 -1.38 -1.58 11.55
CA ASP A 79 -2.75 -2.07 11.60
C ASP A 79 -3.03 -3.21 10.58
N LEU A 80 -2.18 -3.33 9.54
CA LEU A 80 -2.15 -4.44 8.57
C LEU A 80 -1.58 -5.74 9.16
#